data_AF-A0A2V6A373-F1
#
_entry.id   AF-A0A2V6A373-F1
#
_cell.length_a   1.000
_cell.length_b   1.000
_cell.length_c   1.000
_cell.angle_alpha   90.00
_cell.angle_beta   90.00
_cell.angle_gamma   90.00
#
_symmetry.space_group_name_H-M   'P 1'
#
loop_
_entity.id
_entity.type
_entity.pdbx_description
1 polymer ?
#
loop_
_entity_poly.entity_id
_entity_poly.type
_entity_poly.pdbx_seq_one_letter_code
_entity_poly.pdbx_strand_id
1 'polypeptide(L)' 'MNFWIGTSGFQYAEWKGNFYPEALPTAKMLPFYAERFATTEINYTFHRIP' A
#
# COMPACT_ATOMS: atom_id res chain seq x y z
N MET A 1 11.01 -23.06 -4.79
CA MET A 1 10.87 -22.10 -3.67
C MET A 1 10.09 -20.92 -4.21
N ASN A 2 8.95 -20.57 -3.62
CA ASN A 2 8.18 -19.40 -4.05
C ASN A 2 8.57 -18.20 -3.19
N PHE A 3 9.06 -17.14 -3.83
CA PHE A 3 9.41 -15.89 -3.16
C PHE A 3 8.25 -14.90 -3.28
N TRP A 4 7.88 -14.31 -2.16
CA TRP A 4 6.88 -13.25 -2.11
C TRP A 4 7.61 -11.92 -1.92
N ILE A 5 7.38 -10.98 -2.83
CA ILE A 5 8.02 -9.67 -2.82
C ILE A 5 6.93 -8.61 -2.64
N GLY A 6 7.18 -7.69 -1.71
CA GLY A 6 6.26 -6.65 -1.30
C GLY A 6 6.94 -5.62 -0.40
N THR A 7 6.13 -4.74 0.19
CA THR A 7 6.56 -3.64 1.06
C THR A 7 5.91 -3.74 2.44
N SER A 8 6.54 -3.16 3.45
CA SER A 8 5.91 -2.92 4.76
C SER A 8 4.95 -1.75 4.63
N GLY A 9 3.67 -2.05 4.42
CA GLY A 9 2.60 -1.09 4.17
C GLY A 9 2.41 -0.76 2.68
N PHE A 10 1.23 -0.22 2.37
CA PHE A 10 0.86 0.20 1.01
C PHE A 10 0.25 1.61 0.97
N GLN A 11 -0.28 2.13 2.09
CA GLN A 11 -1.08 3.36 2.11
C GLN A 11 -0.25 4.61 2.40
N TYR A 12 0.67 4.95 1.50
CA TYR A 12 1.55 6.13 1.61
C TYR A 12 1.12 7.23 0.62
N ALA A 13 0.91 8.46 1.12
CA ALA A 13 0.49 9.59 0.28
C ALA A 13 1.62 10.09 -0.61
N GLU A 14 2.86 9.97 -0.15
CA GLU A 14 4.11 10.34 -0.81
C GLU A 14 4.38 9.51 -2.07
N TRP A 15 3.71 8.37 -2.20
CA TRP A 15 3.82 7.50 -3.39
C TRP A 15 2.94 7.98 -4.55
N LYS A 16 2.03 8.94 -4.32
CA LYS A 16 1.24 9.57 -5.38
C LYS A 16 2.13 10.39 -6.31
N GLY A 17 1.88 10.27 -7.62
CA GLY A 17 2.65 10.90 -8.68
C GLY A 17 3.86 10.09 -9.15
N ASN A 18 4.32 9.11 -8.37
CA ASN A 18 5.42 8.21 -8.76
C ASN A 18 4.96 6.76 -8.94
N PHE A 19 4.43 6.15 -7.86
CA PHE A 19 3.90 4.79 -7.90
C PHE A 19 2.38 4.77 -8.10
N TYR A 20 1.66 5.59 -7.34
CA TYR A 20 0.21 5.76 -7.50
C TYR A 20 -0.10 6.90 -8.46
N PRO A 21 -1.15 6.79 -9.30
CA PRO A 21 -1.71 7.94 -10.00
C PRO A 21 -2.06 9.05 -9.00
N GLU A 22 -1.81 10.30 -9.38
CA GLU A 22 -1.98 11.46 -8.50
C GLU A 22 -3.40 11.56 -7.94
N ALA A 23 -4.40 11.37 -8.79
CA ALA A 23 -5.82 11.40 -8.45
C ALA A 23 -6.35 10.08 -7.83
N LEU A 24 -5.50 9.09 -7.52
CA LEU A 24 -5.97 7.82 -6.98
C LEU A 24 -6.58 8.01 -5.57
N PRO A 25 -7.85 7.60 -5.34
CA PRO A 25 -8.43 7.63 -4.00
C PRO A 25 -7.68 6.67 -3.06
N THR A 26 -7.49 7.06 -1.81
CA THR A 26 -6.80 6.23 -0.79
C THR A 26 -7.43 4.84 -0.65
N ALA A 27 -8.77 4.75 -0.70
CA ALA A 27 -9.51 3.49 -0.64
C ALA A 27 -9.20 2.54 -1.81
N LYS A 28 -8.65 3.05 -2.93
CA LYS A 28 -8.24 2.26 -4.10
C LYS A 28 -6.74 1.94 -4.13
N MET A 29 -5.96 2.37 -3.14
CA MET A 29 -4.51 2.09 -3.09
C MET A 29 -4.21 0.60 -2.96
N LEU A 30 -4.93 -0.14 -2.12
CA LEU A 30 -4.70 -1.58 -1.97
C LEU A 30 -5.02 -2.36 -3.26
N PRO A 31 -6.19 -2.18 -3.92
CA PRO A 31 -6.43 -2.79 -5.22
C PRO A 31 -5.34 -2.49 -6.25
N PHE A 32 -4.93 -1.22 -6.37
CA PHE A 32 -3.87 -0.83 -7.31
C PHE A 32 -2.51 -1.48 -6.97
N TYR A 33 -2.18 -1.56 -5.69
CA TYR A 33 -0.95 -2.19 -5.20
C TYR A 33 -0.94 -3.69 -5.50
N ALA A 34 -2.07 -4.37 -5.28
CA ALA A 34 -2.23 -5.81 -5.49
C ALA A 34 -2.10 -6.25 -6.97
N GLU A 35 -2.27 -5.33 -7.92
CA GLU A 35 -1.98 -5.57 -9.34
C GLU A 35 -0.47 -5.69 -9.64
N ARG A 36 0.41 -5.23 -8.74
CA ARG A 36 1.87 -5.13 -8.95
C ARG A 36 2.68 -5.99 -7.99
N PHE A 37 2.25 -6.07 -6.74
CA PHE A 37 2.91 -6.84 -5.70
C PHE A 37 1.98 -7.89 -5.13
N ALA A 38 2.54 -9.06 -4.86
CA ALA A 38 1.78 -10.23 -4.42
C ALA A 38 1.57 -10.28 -2.89
N THR A 39 2.30 -9.43 -2.13
CA THR A 39 2.20 -9.36 -0.67
C THR A 39 2.51 -7.96 -0.16
N THR A 40 2.07 -7.65 1.06
CA THR A 40 2.49 -6.48 1.84
C THR A 40 2.42 -6.84 3.32
N GLU A 41 3.35 -6.33 4.11
CA GLU A 41 3.32 -6.47 5.56
C GLU A 41 2.49 -5.34 6.18
N ILE A 42 1.58 -5.66 7.11
CA ILE A 42 0.72 -4.69 7.78
C ILE A 42 1.13 -4.56 9.25
N ASN A 43 1.66 -3.40 9.61
CA ASN A 43 1.90 -3.01 11.00
C ASN A 43 0.87 -1.97 11.43
N TYR A 44 -0.38 -2.41 11.61
CA TYR A 44 -1.40 -1.53 12.15
C TYR A 44 -1.25 -1.47 13.67
N THR A 45 -0.73 -0.38 14.18
CA THR A 45 -0.85 -0.08 15.60
C THR A 45 -2.24 0.50 15.83
N PHE A 46 -3.00 0.01 16.81
CA PHE A 46 -4.37 0.46 17.12
C PHE A 46 -4.39 1.89 17.70
N HIS A 47 -3.75 2.86 17.05
CA HIS A 47 -3.81 4.26 17.44
C HIS A 47 -5.16 4.82 17.01
N ARG A 48 -6.13 4.72 17.91
CA ARG A 48 -7.21 5.71 17.97
C ARG A 48 -6.55 6.99 18.48
N ILE A 49 -6.37 7.96 17.59
CA ILE A 49 -6.05 9.33 18.02
C ILE A 49 -7.28 9.80 18.84
N PRO A 50 -7.13 10.20 20.11
CA PRO A 50 -8.22 10.79 20.89
C PRO A 50 -8.65 12.15 20.29
#